data_AF-W1NHI9-F1
#
_entry.id   AF-W1NHI9-F1
#
_cell.length_a   1.000
_cell.length_b   1.000
_cell.length_c   1.000
_cell.angle_alpha   90.00
_cell.angle_beta   90.00
_cell.angle_gamma   90.00
#
_symmetry.space_group_name_H-M   'P 1'
#
loop_
_entity.id
_entity.type
_entity.pdbx_description
1 polymer ?
#
loop_
_entity_poly.entity_id
_entity_poly.type
_entity_poly.pdbx_seq_one_letter_code
_entity_poly.pdbx_strand_id
1 'polypeptide(L)'
;MGSAAETLCGQAFGAGQVEMLGIYLQRSWIILLISGLFLVPVYVFSAQILVLIGQDKTIASLAGKFTIWTIPLIFALCINVPAQKFLQAQSKVAAFTWIGFIGLVLHVFLLWIFIWLVGWGLPAAAVVVNLSAWFIAISQAVYVVYWCNDCWKGLSWLAFKDMWAFVKLSLGSAVMLCLEIWYLMSLTVLAGHFANAEVAVDSISI
;
A
#
# COMPACT_ATOMS: atom_id res chain seq x y z
N MET A 1 -5.18 5.82 5.62
CA MET A 1 -5.56 6.92 4.69
C MET A 1 -6.59 6.54 3.64
N GLY A 2 -6.74 5.27 3.27
CA GLY A 2 -7.66 4.86 2.19
C GLY A 2 -9.08 5.43 2.30
N SER A 3 -9.73 5.32 3.46
CA SER A 3 -11.11 5.80 3.65
C SER A 3 -11.23 7.31 3.89
N ALA A 4 -10.32 7.93 4.64
CA ALA A 4 -10.29 9.39 4.83
C ALA A 4 -10.07 10.17 3.52
N ALA A 5 -9.08 9.76 2.72
CA ALA A 5 -8.77 10.42 1.45
C ALA A 5 -9.91 10.22 0.43
N GLU A 6 -10.50 9.03 0.39
CA GLU A 6 -11.68 8.73 -0.45
C GLU A 6 -12.89 9.59 -0.06
N THR A 7 -13.16 9.72 1.24
CA THR A 7 -14.28 10.54 1.74
C THR A 7 -14.08 12.01 1.42
N LEU A 8 -12.89 12.57 1.70
CA LEU A 8 -12.59 13.97 1.43
C LEU A 8 -12.54 14.28 -0.07
N CYS A 9 -11.97 13.40 -0.88
CA CYS A 9 -11.97 13.57 -2.33
C CYS A 9 -13.39 13.45 -2.91
N GLY A 10 -14.21 12.51 -2.42
CA GLY A 10 -15.61 12.37 -2.84
C GLY A 10 -16.46 13.59 -2.46
N GLN A 11 -16.29 14.12 -1.24
CA GLN A 11 -16.97 15.34 -0.78
C GLN A 11 -16.54 16.56 -1.61
N ALA A 12 -15.23 16.75 -1.82
CA ALA A 12 -14.72 17.87 -2.60
C ALA A 12 -15.14 17.78 -4.08
N PHE A 13 -15.14 16.58 -4.66
CA PHE A 13 -15.61 16.35 -6.02
C PHE A 13 -17.11 16.63 -6.16
N GLY A 14 -17.94 16.13 -5.24
CA GLY A 14 -19.38 16.40 -5.20
C GLY A 14 -19.71 17.88 -4.97
N ALA A 15 -18.86 18.62 -4.27
CA ALA A 15 -18.96 20.06 -4.06
C ALA A 15 -18.40 20.91 -5.22
N GLY A 16 -17.92 20.28 -6.31
CA GLY A 16 -17.31 20.97 -7.45
C GLY A 16 -15.91 21.55 -7.19
N GLN A 17 -15.29 21.26 -6.04
CA GLN A 17 -13.96 21.74 -5.65
C GLN A 17 -12.85 20.83 -6.20
N VAL A 18 -12.87 20.61 -7.52
CA VAL A 18 -12.01 19.65 -8.21
C VAL A 18 -10.50 19.96 -8.03
N GLU A 19 -10.14 21.24 -7.90
CA GLU A 19 -8.77 21.69 -7.66
C GLU A 19 -8.21 21.24 -6.30
N MET A 20 -9.06 21.13 -5.28
CA MET A 20 -8.63 20.73 -3.93
C MET A 20 -8.21 19.26 -3.86
N LEU A 21 -8.67 18.42 -4.79
CA LEU A 21 -8.29 17.00 -4.83
C LEU A 21 -6.77 16.84 -5.04
N GLY A 22 -6.17 17.66 -5.91
CA GLY A 22 -4.72 17.64 -6.14
C GLY A 22 -3.92 17.99 -4.88
N ILE A 23 -4.44 18.93 -4.09
CA ILE A 23 -3.84 19.32 -2.80
C ILE A 23 -3.94 18.18 -1.79
N TYR A 24 -5.10 17.53 -1.69
CA TYR A 24 -5.28 16.39 -0.78
C TYR A 24 -4.40 15.20 -1.16
N LEU A 25 -4.18 14.98 -2.46
CA LEU A 25 -3.24 13.96 -2.93
C LEU A 25 -1.80 14.27 -2.50
N GLN A 26 -1.32 15.49 -2.74
CA GLN A 26 0.03 15.92 -2.33
C GLN A 26 0.22 15.80 -0.81
N ARG A 27 -0.78 16.26 -0.04
CA ARG A 27 -0.78 16.15 1.42
C ARG A 27 -0.73 14.69 1.88
N SER A 28 -1.48 13.81 1.22
CA SER A 28 -1.48 12.38 1.52
C SER A 28 -0.11 11.75 1.26
N TRP A 29 0.53 12.07 0.12
CA TRP A 29 1.88 11.60 -0.18
C TRP A 29 2.88 12.05 0.89
N ILE A 30 2.88 13.33 1.26
CA ILE A 30 3.80 13.87 2.29
C ILE A 30 3.62 13.12 3.62
N ILE A 31 2.39 13.04 4.12
CA ILE A 31 2.13 12.42 5.42
C ILE A 31 2.44 10.92 5.40
N LEU A 32 2.12 10.20 4.31
CA LEU A 32 2.44 8.78 4.20
C LEU A 32 3.93 8.51 4.07
N LEU A 33 4.67 9.32 3.32
CA LEU A 33 6.12 9.17 3.21
C LEU A 33 6.81 9.39 4.57
N ILE A 34 6.37 10.40 5.32
CA ILE A 34 6.86 10.66 6.68
C ILE A 34 6.50 9.49 7.62
N SER A 35 5.26 9.02 7.55
CA SER A 35 4.81 7.88 8.36
C SER A 35 5.53 6.58 7.99
N GLY A 36 5.80 6.37 6.70
CA GLY A 36 6.60 5.24 6.19
C GLY A 36 8.02 5.27 6.73
N LEU A 37 8.64 6.46 6.81
CA LEU A 37 9.96 6.62 7.44
C LEU A 37 9.97 6.20 8.91
N PHE A 38 8.93 6.58 9.68
CA PHE A 38 8.80 6.14 11.07
C PHE A 38 8.55 4.63 11.22
N LEU A 39 8.07 3.96 10.17
CA LEU A 39 7.84 2.51 10.16
C LEU A 39 9.10 1.71 9.82
N VAL A 40 10.10 2.32 9.17
CA VAL A 40 11.34 1.65 8.76
C VAL A 40 12.05 0.92 9.92
N PRO A 41 12.21 1.50 11.12
CA PRO A 41 12.83 0.78 12.25
C PRO A 41 12.11 -0.54 12.57
N VAL A 42 10.78 -0.59 12.49
CA VAL A 42 10.01 -1.83 12.72
C VAL A 42 10.36 -2.89 11.68
N TYR A 43 10.58 -2.49 10.43
CA TYR A 43 11.00 -3.39 9.36
C TYR A 43 12.43 -3.90 9.57
N VAL A 44 13.35 -3.01 9.97
CA VAL A 44 14.75 -3.34 10.23
C VAL A 44 14.89 -4.29 11.42
N PHE A 45 14.11 -4.09 12.48
CA PHE A 45 14.15 -4.91 13.70
C PHE A 45 13.12 -6.05 13.72
N SER A 46 12.51 -6.35 12.57
CA SER A 46 11.43 -7.34 12.46
C SER A 46 11.85 -8.73 12.94
N ALA A 47 13.05 -9.20 12.63
CA ALA A 47 13.55 -10.49 13.13
C ALA A 47 13.56 -10.55 14.67
N GLN A 48 14.07 -9.51 15.32
CA GLN A 48 14.17 -9.43 16.78
C GLN A 48 12.78 -9.33 17.42
N ILE A 49 11.89 -8.54 16.81
CA ILE A 49 10.49 -8.40 17.25
C ILE A 49 9.78 -9.76 17.15
N LEU A 50 9.95 -10.49 16.05
CA LEU A 50 9.35 -11.82 15.86
C LEU A 50 9.85 -12.83 16.89
N VAL A 51 11.16 -12.86 17.16
CA VAL A 51 11.71 -13.73 18.22
C VAL A 51 11.16 -13.34 19.60
N LEU A 52 11.00 -12.05 19.88
CA LEU A 52 10.47 -11.56 21.15
C LEU A 52 9.02 -12.01 21.40
N ILE A 53 8.20 -12.10 20.34
CA ILE A 53 6.81 -12.60 20.43
C ILE A 53 6.71 -14.14 20.36
N GLY A 54 7.85 -14.84 20.39
CA GLY A 54 7.90 -16.30 20.48
C GLY A 54 7.98 -17.05 19.15
N GLN A 55 8.28 -16.38 18.03
CA GLN A 55 8.47 -17.06 16.75
C GLN A 55 9.77 -17.87 16.69
N ASP A 56 9.76 -18.93 15.90
CA ASP A 56 10.94 -19.73 15.60
C ASP A 56 12.06 -18.85 15.00
N LYS A 57 13.30 -19.08 15.45
CA LYS A 57 14.46 -18.24 15.06
C LYS A 57 14.78 -18.33 13.59
N THR A 58 14.60 -19.51 12.97
CA THR A 58 14.88 -19.71 11.54
C THR A 58 13.83 -18.96 10.71
N ILE A 59 12.56 -19.09 11.06
CA ILE A 59 11.46 -18.36 10.40
C ILE A 59 11.63 -16.84 10.59
N ALA A 60 11.89 -16.39 11.82
CA ALA A 60 12.08 -14.99 12.14
C ALA A 60 13.28 -14.38 11.39
N SER A 61 14.37 -15.13 11.23
CA SER A 61 15.53 -14.68 10.44
C SER A 61 15.19 -14.49 8.97
N LEU A 62 14.45 -15.44 8.38
CA LEU A 62 14.04 -15.36 6.98
C LEU A 62 13.05 -14.22 6.74
N ALA A 63 12.03 -14.11 7.59
CA ALA A 63 11.05 -13.04 7.58
C ALA A 63 11.73 -11.67 7.75
N GLY A 64 12.70 -11.55 8.65
CA GLY A 64 13.43 -10.31 8.86
C GLY A 64 14.23 -9.86 7.65
N LYS A 65 14.94 -10.78 6.99
CA LYS A 65 15.65 -10.47 5.74
C LYS A 65 14.70 -10.01 4.64
N PHE A 66 13.58 -10.73 4.46
CA PHE A 66 12.58 -10.39 3.46
C PHE A 66 11.92 -9.03 3.74
N THR A 67 11.65 -8.72 5.01
CA THR A 67 11.10 -7.44 5.45
C THR A 67 12.06 -6.30 5.11
N ILE A 68 13.36 -6.46 5.37
CA ILE A 68 14.36 -5.46 4.98
C ILE A 68 14.38 -5.25 3.46
N TRP A 69 14.36 -6.31 2.66
CA TRP A 69 14.34 -6.21 1.20
C TRP A 69 13.08 -5.54 0.64
N THR A 70 11.98 -5.57 1.38
CA THR A 70 10.69 -4.98 0.98
C THR A 70 10.48 -3.57 1.56
N ILE A 71 11.47 -2.95 2.20
CA ILE A 71 11.37 -1.54 2.61
C ILE A 71 10.96 -0.60 1.45
N PRO A 72 11.51 -0.70 0.22
CA PRO A 72 11.12 0.19 -0.87
C PRO A 72 9.64 0.04 -1.28
N LEU A 73 9.03 -1.13 -1.03
CA LEU A 73 7.62 -1.41 -1.32
C LEU A 73 6.71 -0.49 -0.51
N ILE A 74 7.05 -0.23 0.76
CA ILE A 74 6.28 0.67 1.64
C ILE A 74 6.14 2.04 0.97
N PHE A 75 7.25 2.59 0.47
CA PHE A 75 7.28 3.91 -0.15
C PHE A 75 6.54 3.95 -1.49
N ALA A 76 6.61 2.87 -2.28
CA ALA A 76 5.79 2.74 -3.48
C ALA A 76 4.29 2.76 -3.14
N LEU A 77 3.88 2.08 -2.06
CA LEU A 77 2.50 2.08 -1.57
C LEU A 77 2.06 3.46 -1.04
N CYS A 78 2.96 4.21 -0.40
CA CYS A 78 2.70 5.60 0.02
C CYS A 78 2.30 6.50 -1.15
N ILE A 79 2.79 6.22 -2.36
CA ILE A 79 2.46 6.96 -3.59
C ILE A 79 1.22 6.38 -4.26
N ASN A 80 1.19 5.06 -4.46
CA ASN A 80 0.13 4.34 -5.19
C ASN A 80 -1.23 4.46 -4.49
N VAL A 81 -1.31 4.18 -3.18
CA VAL A 81 -2.61 4.11 -2.49
C VAL A 81 -3.39 5.44 -2.55
N PRO A 82 -2.80 6.61 -2.24
CA PRO A 82 -3.49 7.88 -2.42
C PRO A 82 -3.85 8.18 -3.88
N ALA A 83 -2.97 7.87 -4.83
CA ALA A 83 -3.21 8.14 -6.25
C ALA A 83 -4.40 7.30 -6.76
N GLN A 84 -4.48 6.04 -6.38
CA GLN A 84 -5.62 5.17 -6.68
C GLN A 84 -6.92 5.73 -6.11
N LYS A 85 -6.94 6.17 -4.83
CA LYS A 85 -8.13 6.77 -4.21
C LYS A 85 -8.53 8.10 -4.84
N PHE A 86 -7.55 8.91 -5.22
CA PHE A 86 -7.77 10.15 -5.96
C PHE A 86 -8.45 9.90 -7.31
N LEU A 87 -7.98 8.90 -8.08
CA LEU A 87 -8.57 8.51 -9.35
C LEU A 87 -9.96 7.87 -9.16
N GLN A 88 -10.13 7.05 -8.12
CA GLN A 88 -11.40 6.41 -7.76
C GLN A 88 -12.47 7.46 -7.44
N ALA A 89 -12.16 8.48 -6.65
CA ALA A 89 -13.11 9.55 -6.29
C ALA A 89 -13.60 10.36 -7.51
N GLN A 90 -12.84 10.39 -8.60
CA GLN A 90 -13.21 11.05 -9.87
C GLN A 90 -13.89 10.09 -10.86
N SER A 91 -14.21 8.86 -10.46
CA SER A 91 -14.69 7.80 -11.36
C SER A 91 -13.73 7.47 -12.51
N LYS A 92 -12.44 7.80 -12.39
CA LYS A 92 -11.38 7.45 -13.38
C LYS A 92 -10.77 6.07 -13.10
N VAL A 93 -11.64 5.10 -12.76
CA VAL A 93 -11.23 3.76 -12.32
C VAL A 93 -10.47 3.01 -13.42
N ALA A 94 -10.92 3.14 -14.67
CA ALA A 94 -10.29 2.50 -15.82
C ALA A 94 -8.77 2.78 -15.92
N ALA A 95 -8.32 3.99 -15.57
CA ALA A 95 -6.91 4.36 -15.65
C ALA A 95 -6.03 3.52 -14.73
N PHE A 96 -6.37 3.46 -13.44
CA PHE A 96 -5.57 2.65 -12.51
C PHE A 96 -5.79 1.15 -12.70
N THR A 97 -6.96 0.73 -13.21
CA THR A 97 -7.22 -0.67 -13.56
C THR A 97 -6.30 -1.15 -14.67
N TRP A 98 -6.15 -0.40 -15.77
CA TRP A 98 -5.26 -0.78 -16.86
C TRP A 98 -3.78 -0.73 -16.45
N ILE A 99 -3.38 0.27 -15.67
CA ILE A 99 -2.02 0.32 -15.09
C ILE A 99 -1.77 -0.91 -14.21
N GLY A 100 -2.75 -1.28 -13.36
CA GLY A 100 -2.66 -2.47 -12.52
C GLY A 100 -2.59 -3.77 -13.32
N PHE A 101 -3.37 -3.89 -14.40
CA PHE A 101 -3.33 -5.05 -15.30
C PHE A 101 -1.96 -5.19 -15.98
N ILE A 102 -1.41 -4.11 -16.53
CA ILE A 102 -0.06 -4.12 -17.12
C ILE A 102 0.98 -4.45 -16.05
N GLY A 103 0.84 -3.88 -14.85
CA GLY A 103 1.70 -4.17 -13.70
C GLY A 103 1.65 -5.64 -13.30
N LEU A 104 0.49 -6.29 -13.36
CA LEU A 104 0.34 -7.72 -13.10
C LEU A 104 1.04 -8.57 -14.15
N VAL A 105 0.86 -8.27 -15.44
CA VAL A 105 1.54 -8.96 -16.54
C VAL A 105 3.07 -8.84 -16.38
N LEU A 106 3.55 -7.63 -16.10
CA LEU A 106 4.95 -7.37 -15.81
C LEU A 106 5.43 -8.17 -14.58
N HIS A 107 4.64 -8.19 -13.50
CA HIS A 107 4.97 -8.93 -12.28
C HIS A 107 5.16 -10.42 -12.56
N VAL A 108 4.20 -11.05 -13.25
CA VAL A 108 4.26 -12.48 -13.60
C VAL A 108 5.48 -12.76 -14.49
N PHE A 109 5.72 -11.92 -15.48
CA PHE A 109 6.87 -12.06 -16.38
C PHE A 109 8.21 -11.94 -15.63
N LEU A 110 8.33 -10.97 -14.72
CA LEU A 110 9.51 -10.78 -13.89
C LEU A 110 9.70 -11.95 -12.91
N LEU A 111 8.63 -12.47 -12.30
CA LEU A 111 8.72 -13.67 -11.46
C LEU A 111 9.24 -14.86 -12.25
N TRP A 112 8.74 -15.08 -13.47
CA TRP A 112 9.23 -16.14 -14.35
C TRP A 112 10.73 -16.01 -14.62
N ILE A 113 11.21 -14.81 -14.95
CA ILE A 113 12.65 -14.58 -15.17
C ILE A 113 13.45 -14.81 -13.89
N PHE A 114 13.17 -14.07 -12.82
CA PHE A 114 14.05 -14.03 -11.66
C PHE A 114 13.99 -15.30 -10.80
N ILE A 115 12.84 -15.96 -10.73
CA ILE A 115 12.70 -17.20 -9.95
C ILE A 115 13.09 -18.42 -10.80
N TRP A 116 12.49 -18.59 -11.98
CA TRP A 116 12.67 -19.83 -12.75
C TRP A 116 13.91 -19.83 -13.63
N LEU A 117 14.19 -18.73 -14.33
CA LEU A 117 15.32 -18.69 -15.26
C LEU A 117 16.64 -18.41 -14.55
N VAL A 118 16.65 -17.44 -13.63
CA VAL A 118 17.87 -17.01 -12.93
C VAL A 118 18.12 -17.80 -11.63
N GLY A 119 17.07 -18.37 -11.02
CA GLY A 119 17.21 -19.20 -9.82
C GLY A 119 17.54 -18.43 -8.54
N TRP A 120 17.18 -17.14 -8.45
CA TRP A 120 17.55 -16.26 -7.32
C TRP A 120 16.78 -16.53 -6.01
N GLY A 121 15.82 -17.44 -6.00
CA GLY A 121 15.09 -17.86 -4.79
C GLY A 121 14.31 -16.72 -4.13
N LEU A 122 14.24 -16.70 -2.79
CA LEU A 122 13.45 -15.72 -2.03
C LEU A 122 13.81 -14.23 -2.30
N PRO A 123 15.10 -13.83 -2.43
CA PRO A 123 15.45 -12.47 -2.83
C PRO A 123 14.78 -11.99 -4.13
N ALA A 124 14.58 -12.90 -5.10
CA ALA A 124 13.89 -12.57 -6.35
C ALA A 124 12.48 -12.05 -6.09
N ALA A 125 11.72 -12.69 -5.21
CA ALA A 125 10.37 -12.27 -4.89
C ALA A 125 10.32 -10.84 -4.34
N ALA A 126 11.29 -10.49 -3.47
CA ALA A 126 11.41 -9.12 -2.95
C ALA A 126 11.76 -8.11 -4.04
N VAL A 127 12.69 -8.45 -4.94
CA VAL A 127 13.05 -7.56 -6.07
C VAL A 127 11.86 -7.35 -6.99
N VAL A 128 11.18 -8.42 -7.39
CA VAL A 128 10.07 -8.36 -8.34
C VAL A 128 8.88 -7.59 -7.76
N VAL A 129 8.53 -7.77 -6.48
CA VAL A 129 7.45 -7.00 -5.85
C VAL A 129 7.79 -5.52 -5.77
N ASN A 130 9.04 -5.16 -5.43
CA ASN A 130 9.47 -3.76 -5.43
C ASN A 130 9.38 -3.14 -6.83
N LEU A 131 9.92 -3.81 -7.85
CA LEU A 131 9.89 -3.31 -9.23
C LEU A 131 8.45 -3.10 -9.72
N SER A 132 7.58 -4.07 -9.46
CA SER A 132 6.18 -4.01 -9.89
C SER A 132 5.42 -2.90 -9.17
N ALA A 133 5.64 -2.75 -7.85
CA ALA A 133 5.00 -1.70 -7.08
C ALA A 133 5.47 -0.30 -7.49
N TRP A 134 6.76 -0.11 -7.73
CA TRP A 134 7.31 1.16 -8.22
C TRP A 134 6.83 1.48 -9.63
N PHE A 135 6.74 0.48 -10.52
CA PHE A 135 6.14 0.65 -11.83
C PHE A 135 4.72 1.19 -11.73
N ILE A 136 3.87 0.59 -10.88
CA ILE A 136 2.49 1.05 -10.68
C ILE A 136 2.46 2.45 -10.09
N ALA A 137 3.24 2.70 -9.03
CA ALA A 137 3.29 3.98 -8.34
C ALA A 137 3.71 5.12 -9.26
N ILE A 138 4.78 4.92 -10.05
CA ILE A 138 5.27 5.91 -11.01
C ILE A 138 4.24 6.11 -12.12
N SER A 139 3.70 5.03 -12.69
CA SER A 139 2.71 5.12 -13.77
C SER A 139 1.46 5.89 -13.35
N GLN A 140 0.95 5.64 -12.14
CA GLN A 140 -0.17 6.40 -11.61
C GLN A 140 0.18 7.87 -11.33
N ALA A 141 1.36 8.15 -10.75
CA ALA A 141 1.80 9.52 -10.52
C ALA A 141 1.95 10.30 -11.84
N VAL A 142 2.53 9.68 -12.87
CA VAL A 142 2.62 10.23 -14.23
C VAL A 142 1.23 10.48 -14.80
N TYR A 143 0.31 9.50 -14.72
CA TYR A 143 -1.06 9.68 -15.20
C TYR A 143 -1.75 10.88 -14.53
N VAL A 144 -1.61 11.02 -13.21
CA VAL A 144 -2.18 12.16 -12.48
C VAL A 144 -1.56 13.48 -12.94
N VAL A 145 -0.24 13.56 -13.11
CA VAL A 145 0.45 14.81 -13.46
C VAL A 145 0.15 15.26 -14.90
N TYR A 146 0.09 14.34 -15.86
CA TYR A 146 -0.01 14.68 -17.28
C TYR A 146 -1.42 14.57 -17.86
N TRP A 147 -2.28 13.70 -17.32
CA TRP A 147 -3.63 13.45 -17.88
C TRP A 147 -4.77 14.03 -17.03
N CYS A 148 -4.53 14.42 -15.77
CA CYS A 148 -5.55 15.01 -14.90
C CYS A 148 -5.42 16.55 -14.80
N ASN A 149 -5.45 17.25 -15.93
CA ASN A 149 -5.26 18.72 -16.01
C ASN A 149 -6.29 19.55 -15.21
N ASP A 150 -7.50 19.02 -15.01
CA ASP A 150 -8.55 19.73 -14.27
C ASP A 150 -8.34 19.65 -12.75
N CYS A 151 -7.63 18.63 -12.28
CA CYS A 151 -7.53 18.27 -10.86
C CYS A 151 -6.12 18.47 -10.31
N TRP A 152 -5.11 18.38 -11.18
CA TRP A 152 -3.71 18.62 -10.85
C TRP A 152 -3.25 19.91 -11.52
N LYS A 153 -3.04 20.95 -10.71
CA LYS A 153 -2.50 22.26 -11.16
C LYS A 153 -1.02 22.45 -10.84
N GLY A 154 -0.31 21.36 -10.53
CA GLY A 154 1.09 21.38 -10.10
C GLY A 154 1.25 21.35 -8.57
N LEU A 155 2.50 21.44 -8.13
CA LEU A 155 2.86 21.43 -6.71
C LEU A 155 2.41 22.71 -6.02
N SER A 156 1.88 22.58 -4.81
CA SER A 156 1.35 23.71 -4.06
C SER A 156 1.72 23.65 -2.58
N TRP A 157 2.11 24.81 -2.04
CA TRP A 157 2.37 24.99 -0.61
C TRP A 157 1.14 24.74 0.27
N LEU A 158 -0.07 24.79 -0.32
CA LEU A 158 -1.31 24.47 0.39
C LEU A 158 -1.36 23.01 0.90
N ALA A 159 -0.54 22.12 0.31
CA ALA A 159 -0.39 20.74 0.77
C ALA A 159 0.09 20.67 2.24
N PHE A 160 0.90 21.63 2.68
CA PHE A 160 1.44 21.71 4.04
C PHE A 160 0.51 22.39 5.05
N LYS A 161 -0.61 22.96 4.60
CA LYS A 161 -1.59 23.58 5.48
C LYS A 161 -2.48 22.52 6.14
N ASP A 162 -2.87 22.75 7.39
CA ASP A 162 -3.83 21.91 8.14
C ASP A 162 -3.48 20.40 8.19
N MET A 163 -2.17 20.07 8.18
CA MET A 163 -1.69 18.69 8.21
C MET A 163 -2.20 17.92 9.42
N TRP A 164 -2.24 18.54 10.61
CA TRP A 164 -2.65 17.85 11.83
C TRP A 164 -4.10 17.38 11.80
N ALA A 165 -5.02 18.20 11.27
CA ALA A 165 -6.42 17.82 11.11
C ALA A 165 -6.55 16.62 10.15
N PHE A 166 -5.79 16.64 9.05
CA PHE A 166 -5.75 15.54 8.09
C PHE A 166 -5.14 14.26 8.68
N VAL A 167 -4.07 14.37 9.47
CA VAL A 167 -3.45 13.26 10.21
C VAL A 167 -4.45 12.64 11.17
N LYS A 168 -5.15 13.45 11.97
CA LYS A 168 -6.14 12.97 12.94
C LYS A 168 -7.25 12.15 12.26
N LEU A 169 -7.76 12.63 11.14
CA LEU A 169 -8.75 11.89 10.34
C LEU A 169 -8.16 10.60 9.75
N SER A 170 -6.95 10.69 9.20
CA SER A 170 -6.23 9.57 8.61
C SER A 170 -5.88 8.47 9.61
N LEU A 171 -5.61 8.83 10.86
CA LEU A 171 -5.30 7.93 11.96
C LEU A 171 -6.51 7.07 12.32
N GLY A 172 -7.71 7.66 12.40
CA GLY A 172 -8.94 6.90 12.65
C GLY A 172 -9.18 5.84 11.57
N SER A 173 -8.98 6.22 10.30
CA SER A 173 -9.03 5.28 9.17
C SER A 173 -7.96 4.18 9.23
N ALA A 174 -6.75 4.53 9.69
CA ALA A 174 -5.66 3.56 9.82
C ALA A 174 -5.95 2.54 10.93
N VAL A 175 -6.43 3.00 12.08
CA VAL A 175 -6.83 2.12 13.20
C VAL A 175 -7.95 1.17 12.77
N MET A 176 -8.97 1.68 12.06
CA MET A 176 -10.06 0.85 11.54
C MET A 176 -9.54 -0.29 10.64
N LEU A 177 -8.66 0.03 9.69
CA LEU A 177 -8.07 -0.97 8.79
C LEU A 177 -7.18 -1.96 9.55
N CYS A 178 -6.40 -1.51 10.52
CA CYS A 178 -5.60 -2.40 11.36
C CYS A 178 -6.49 -3.37 12.14
N LEU A 179 -7.58 -2.87 12.74
CA LEU A 179 -8.55 -3.69 13.46
C LEU A 179 -9.21 -4.72 12.55
N GLU A 180 -9.59 -4.34 11.33
CA GLU A 180 -10.13 -5.26 10.33
C GLU A 180 -9.15 -6.39 9.99
N ILE A 181 -7.88 -6.04 9.70
CA ILE A 181 -6.85 -7.04 9.38
C ILE A 181 -6.57 -7.94 10.58
N TRP A 182 -6.41 -7.39 11.79
CA TRP A 182 -6.14 -8.18 12.99
C TRP A 182 -7.32 -9.07 13.36
N TYR A 183 -8.55 -8.60 13.17
CA TYR A 183 -9.75 -9.40 13.35
C TYR A 183 -9.74 -10.60 12.41
N LEU A 184 -9.50 -10.40 11.12
CA LEU A 184 -9.43 -11.49 10.13
C LEU A 184 -8.31 -12.47 10.45
N MET A 185 -7.11 -11.98 10.78
CA MET A 185 -5.98 -12.85 11.18
C MET A 185 -6.29 -13.68 12.43
N SER A 186 -6.98 -13.10 13.41
CA SER A 186 -7.40 -13.83 14.61
C SER A 186 -8.39 -14.94 14.25
N LEU A 187 -9.33 -14.69 13.34
CA LEU A 187 -10.24 -15.71 12.84
C LEU A 187 -9.50 -16.83 12.10
N THR A 188 -8.53 -16.50 11.25
CA THR A 188 -7.70 -17.49 10.54
C THR A 188 -6.94 -18.39 11.51
N VAL A 189 -6.33 -17.82 12.56
CA VAL A 189 -5.62 -18.58 13.59
C VAL A 189 -6.58 -19.51 14.33
N LEU A 190 -7.76 -19.03 14.72
CA LEU A 190 -8.76 -19.87 15.38
C LEU A 190 -9.25 -20.99 14.45
N ALA A 191 -9.47 -20.69 13.17
CA ALA A 191 -9.91 -21.66 12.19
C ALA A 191 -8.89 -22.77 11.93
N GLY A 192 -7.59 -22.43 12.01
CA GLY A 192 -6.49 -23.38 11.95
C GLY A 192 -6.49 -24.44 13.05
N HIS A 193 -7.29 -24.29 14.11
CA HIS A 193 -7.42 -25.26 15.20
C HIS A 193 -8.62 -26.21 15.06
N PHE A 194 -9.46 -26.06 14.02
CA PHE A 194 -10.55 -27.00 13.78
C PHE A 194 -10.06 -28.35 13.25
N ALA A 195 -10.89 -29.39 13.42
CA ALA A 195 -10.57 -30.76 12.98
C ALA A 195 -10.26 -30.86 11.47
N ASN A 196 -10.89 -30.02 10.65
CA ASN A 196 -10.59 -29.85 9.22
C ASN A 196 -10.05 -28.44 8.97
N ALA A 197 -8.88 -28.14 9.52
CA ALA A 197 -8.24 -26.82 9.46
C ALA A 197 -8.10 -26.27 8.03
N GLU A 198 -7.78 -27.12 7.05
CA GLU A 198 -7.66 -26.74 5.64
C GLU A 198 -8.97 -26.14 5.10
N VAL A 199 -10.09 -26.86 5.23
CA VAL A 199 -11.41 -26.40 4.77
C VAL A 199 -11.87 -25.15 5.54
N ALA A 200 -11.63 -25.11 6.85
CA ALA A 200 -12.05 -23.98 7.69
C ALA A 200 -11.26 -22.70 7.36
N VAL A 201 -9.95 -22.80 7.20
CA VAL A 201 -9.08 -21.68 6.81
C VAL A 201 -9.40 -21.22 5.38
N ASP A 202 -9.58 -22.16 4.44
CA ASP A 202 -9.95 -21.83 3.06
C ASP A 202 -11.28 -21.09 2.99
N SER A 203 -12.29 -21.52 3.77
CA SER A 203 -13.61 -20.88 3.79
C SER A 203 -13.61 -19.43 4.28
N ILE A 204 -12.59 -19.03 5.05
CA ILE A 204 -12.43 -17.67 5.61
C ILE A 204 -11.46 -16.83 4.76
N SER A 205 -10.72 -17.46 3.84
CA SER A 205 -9.71 -16.81 2.99
C SER A 205 -10.25 -16.31 1.65
N ILE A 206 -11.52 -16.62 1.32
CA ILE A 206 -12.27 -16.16 0.14
C ILE A 206 -13.13 -14.95 0.53
#